data_AF-A0A497AEH4-F1
#
_entry.id   AF-A0A497AEH4-F1
#
_cell.length_a   1.000
_cell.length_b   1.000
_cell.length_c   1.000
_cell.angle_alpha   90.00
_cell.angle_beta   90.00
_cell.angle_gamma   90.00
#
_symmetry.space_group_name_H-M   'P 1'
#
loop_
_entity.id
_entity.type
_entity.pdbx_description
1 polymer ?
#
loop_
_entity_poly.entity_id
_entity_poly.type
_entity_poly.pdbx_seq_one_letter_code
_entity_poly.pdbx_strand_id
1 'polypeptide(L)' 'MRAKELRDLIISALVLALAFGIALSGGFPVFQQPAILAFAFGIALVAVSLGFVFHELAHRFVARRFNCFAEYVMWPL' A
#
# COMPACT_ATOMS: atom_id res chain seq x y z
N MET A 1 -11.66 -5.08 -11.59
CA MET A 1 -10.24 -5.36 -11.26
C MET A 1 -9.99 -6.83 -11.52
N ARG A 2 -8.86 -7.22 -12.10
CA ARG A 2 -8.53 -8.65 -12.21
C ARG A 2 -8.12 -9.20 -10.84
N ALA A 3 -8.31 -10.49 -10.60
CA ALA A 3 -7.91 -11.12 -9.33
C ALA A 3 -6.40 -10.96 -9.04
N LYS A 4 -5.56 -11.01 -10.09
CA LYS A 4 -4.12 -10.75 -10.00
C LYS A 4 -3.82 -9.32 -9.52
N GLU A 5 -4.41 -8.32 -10.17
CA GLU A 5 -4.28 -6.88 -9.85
C GLU A 5 -4.67 -6.62 -8.38
N LEU A 6 -5.78 -7.19 -7.92
CA LEU A 6 -6.23 -7.04 -6.53
C LEU A 6 -5.25 -7.68 -5.53
N ARG A 7 -4.79 -8.89 -5.82
CA ARG A 7 -3.81 -9.58 -4.96
C ARG A 7 -2.51 -8.80 -4.85
N ASP A 8 -1.99 -8.34 -5.99
CA ASP A 8 -0.74 -7.59 -6.05
C ASP A 8 -0.88 -6.24 -5.31
N LEU A 9 -2.03 -5.55 -5.45
CA LEU A 9 -2.35 -4.35 -4.68
C LEU A 9 -2.37 -4.59 -3.17
N ILE A 10 -3.03 -5.67 -2.71
CA ILE A 10 -3.13 -6.00 -1.28
C ILE A 10 -1.75 -6.29 -0.71
N ILE A 11 -0.92 -7.07 -1.42
CA ILE A 11 0.45 -7.38 -0.99
C ILE A 11 1.26 -6.09 -0.84
N SER A 12 1.24 -5.23 -1.86
CA SER A 12 1.96 -3.96 -1.82
C SER A 12 1.47 -3.04 -0.72
N ALA A 13 0.15 -2.93 -0.51
CA ALA A 13 -0.41 -2.13 0.58
C ALA A 13 0.03 -2.63 1.95
N LEU A 14 0.05 -3.94 2.19
CA LEU A 14 0.51 -4.54 3.45
C LEU A 14 2.00 -4.31 3.69
N VAL A 15 2.84 -4.51 2.66
CA VAL A 15 4.29 -4.28 2.76
C VAL A 15 4.58 -2.81 3.04
N LEU A 16 3.90 -1.90 2.34
CA LEU A 16 4.10 -0.47 2.51
C LEU A 16 3.59 0.01 3.87
N ALA A 17 2.44 -0.50 4.33
CA ALA A 17 1.94 -0.24 5.68
C ALA A 17 2.90 -0.71 6.77
N LEU A 18 3.56 -1.86 6.59
CA LEU A 18 4.57 -2.36 7.52
C LEU A 18 5.81 -1.46 7.52
N ALA A 19 6.31 -1.10 6.33
CA ALA A 19 7.46 -0.21 6.20
C ALA A 19 7.22 1.16 6.86
N PHE A 20 6.06 1.78 6.59
CA PHE A 20 5.67 3.04 7.22
C PHE A 20 5.40 2.87 8.72
N GLY A 21 4.79 1.77 9.14
CA GLY A 21 4.58 1.48 10.56
C GLY A 21 5.90 1.43 11.34
N ILE A 22 6.93 0.77 10.80
CA ILE A 22 8.28 0.75 11.39
C ILE A 22 8.89 2.16 11.37
N ALA A 23 8.87 2.83 10.22
CA ALA A 23 9.48 4.15 10.05
C ALA A 23 8.88 5.22 10.99
N LEU A 24 7.55 5.22 11.16
CA LEU A 24 6.82 6.17 11.98
C LEU A 24 6.88 5.86 13.48
N SER A 25 7.31 4.64 13.86
CA SER A 25 7.42 4.23 15.27
C SER A 25 8.84 4.39 15.84
N GLY A 26 9.69 5.18 15.19
CA GLY A 26 11.09 5.37 15.61
C GLY A 26 12.07 4.34 15.05
N GLY A 27 11.67 3.59 14.01
CA GLY A 27 12.55 2.65 13.30
C GLY A 27 12.66 1.28 13.97
N PHE A 28 13.77 0.59 13.74
CA PHE A 28 14.01 -0.78 14.24
C PHE A 28 13.87 -0.97 15.77
N PRO A 29 14.16 0.00 16.65
CA PRO A 29 13.94 -0.18 18.10
C PRO A 29 12.49 -0.52 18.49
N VAL A 30 11.50 -0.23 17.63
CA VAL A 30 10.08 -0.54 17.88
C VAL A 30 9.80 -2.03 18.06
N PHE A 31 10.69 -2.93 17.59
CA PHE A 31 10.50 -4.37 17.80
C PHE A 31 10.51 -4.78 19.28
N GLN A 32 11.01 -3.93 20.18
CA GLN A 32 10.92 -4.13 21.64
C GLN A 32 9.56 -3.65 22.22
N GLN A 33 8.74 -2.95 21.43
CA GLN A 33 7.50 -2.31 21.84
C GLN A 33 6.35 -2.71 20.89
N PRO A 34 5.89 -3.98 20.93
CA PRO A 34 4.96 -4.53 19.94
C PRO A 34 3.60 -3.80 19.91
N ALA A 35 3.17 -3.23 21.04
CA ALA A 35 1.92 -2.46 21.11
C ALA A 35 1.98 -1.17 20.27
N ILE A 36 3.12 -0.46 20.29
CA ILE A 36 3.31 0.76 19.49
C ILE A 36 3.38 0.40 18.01
N LEU A 37 4.14 -0.65 17.67
CA LEU A 37 4.23 -1.12 16.29
C LEU A 37 2.86 -1.53 15.74
N ALA A 38 2.06 -2.28 16.50
CA ALA A 38 0.73 -2.70 16.07
C ALA A 38 -0.21 -1.50 15.86
N PHE A 39 -0.17 -0.51 16.75
CA PHE A 39 -0.97 0.71 16.61
C PHE A 39 -0.54 1.52 15.38
N ALA A 40 0.75 1.78 15.21
CA ALA A 40 1.28 2.52 14.08
C ALA A 40 1.04 1.79 12.75
N PHE A 41 1.20 0.46 12.73
CA PHE A 41 0.86 -0.37 11.57
C PHE A 41 -0.62 -0.26 11.22
N GLY A 42 -1.53 -0.30 12.20
CA GLY A 42 -2.96 -0.14 11.97
C GLY A 42 -3.31 1.21 11.31
N ILE A 43 -2.73 2.30 11.83
CA ILE A 43 -2.89 3.64 11.24
C ILE A 43 -2.30 3.69 9.83
N ALA A 44 -1.06 3.20 9.67
CA ALA A 44 -0.38 3.17 8.39
C ALA A 44 -1.15 2.33 7.36
N LEU A 45 -1.74 1.20 7.76
CA LEU A 45 -2.54 0.36 6.89
C LEU A 45 -3.74 1.11 6.32
N VAL A 46 -4.46 1.87 7.16
CA VAL A 46 -5.60 2.67 6.70
C VAL A 46 -5.14 3.82 5.80
N ALA A 47 -4.17 4.61 6.26
CA ALA A 47 -3.69 5.79 5.53
C ALA A 47 -3.07 5.41 4.18
N VAL A 48 -2.19 4.41 4.18
CA VAL A 48 -1.50 3.94 2.98
C VAL A 48 -2.46 3.22 2.05
N SER A 49 -3.34 2.33 2.54
CA SER A 49 -4.28 1.64 1.65
C SER A 49 -5.21 2.62 0.95
N LEU A 50 -5.73 3.63 1.67
CA LEU A 50 -6.55 4.67 1.05
C LEU A 50 -5.74 5.47 0.03
N GLY A 51 -4.58 6.03 0.42
CA GLY A 51 -3.74 6.82 -0.47
C GLY A 51 -3.32 6.05 -1.72
N PHE A 52 -2.85 4.81 -1.55
CA PHE A 52 -2.35 3.96 -2.62
C PHE A 52 -3.46 3.45 -3.55
N VAL A 53 -4.59 2.96 -3.02
CA VAL A 53 -5.71 2.51 -3.85
C VAL A 53 -6.29 3.66 -4.66
N PHE A 54 -6.50 4.84 -4.05
CA PHE A 54 -6.96 6.00 -4.80
C PHE A 54 -5.93 6.48 -5.83
N HIS A 55 -4.63 6.40 -5.52
CA HIS A 55 -3.56 6.74 -6.46
C HIS A 55 -3.61 5.84 -7.71
N GLU A 56 -3.75 4.53 -7.53
CA GLU A 56 -3.83 3.60 -8.66
C GLU A 56 -5.13 3.74 -9.46
N LEU A 57 -6.26 3.97 -8.78
CA LEU A 57 -7.52 4.28 -9.44
C LEU A 57 -7.42 5.56 -10.27
N ALA A 58 -6.70 6.57 -9.78
CA ALA A 58 -6.46 7.80 -10.52
C ALA A 58 -5.63 7.56 -11.78
N HIS A 59 -4.53 6.79 -11.70
CA HIS A 59 -3.75 6.38 -12.88
C HIS A 59 -4.63 5.69 -13.93
N ARG A 60 -5.43 4.74 -13.48
CA ARG A 60 -6.36 4.00 -14.35
C ARG A 60 -7.43 4.91 -14.96
N PHE A 61 -7.97 5.84 -14.20
CA PHE A 61 -8.96 6.80 -14.66
C PHE A 61 -8.38 7.72 -15.74
N VAL A 62 -7.19 8.26 -15.51
CA VAL A 62 -6.49 9.11 -16.48
C VAL A 62 -6.16 8.32 -17.75
N ALA A 63 -5.60 7.11 -17.64
CA ALA A 63 -5.30 6.28 -18.80
C ALA A 63 -6.54 6.02 -19.68
N ARG A 64 -7.66 5.67 -19.07
CA ARG A 64 -8.93 5.46 -19.80
C ARG A 64 -9.42 6.71 -20.53
N ARG A 65 -9.18 7.90 -19.97
CA ARG A 65 -9.55 9.17 -20.61
C ARG A 65 -8.75 9.44 -21.88
N PHE A 66 -7.56 8.86 -22.00
CA PHE A 66 -6.72 8.91 -23.20
C PHE A 66 -6.83 7.64 -24.07
N ASN A 67 -7.85 6.80 -23.86
CA ASN A 67 -8.01 5.50 -24.54
C ASN A 67 -6.81 4.54 -24.32
N CYS A 68 -6.08 4.70 -23.23
CA CYS A 68 -4.97 3.84 -22.85
C CYS A 68 -5.40 2.77 -21.83
N PHE A 69 -4.64 1.69 -21.78
CA PHE A 69 -4.81 0.61 -20.80
C PHE A 69 -3.77 0.75 -19.67
N ALA A 70 -4.22 0.57 -18.42
CA ALA A 70 -3.36 0.54 -17.24
C ALA A 70 -3.80 -0.58 -16.28
N GLU A 71 -2.83 -1.33 -15.76
CA GLU A 71 -3.00 -2.31 -14.70
C GLU A 71 -1.88 -2.18 -13.67
N TYR A 72 -2.21 -2.39 -12.41
CA TYR A 72 -1.23 -2.52 -11.35
C TYR A 72 -0.56 -3.90 -11.39
N VAL A 73 0.77 -3.92 -11.29
CA VAL A 73 1.60 -5.12 -11.13
C VAL A 73 2.62 -4.86 -10.03
N MET A 74 2.76 -5.79 -9.07
CA MET A 74 3.78 -5.70 -8.04
C MET A 74 5.16 -6.17 -8.58
N TRP A 75 6.24 -5.54 -8.12
CA TRP A 75 7.62 -5.97 -8.42
C TRP A 75 7.94 -7.35 -7.80
N PRO A 76 8.75 -8.24 -8.41
CA PRO A 76 9.51 -8.10 -9.66
C PRO A 76 8.82 -8.73 -10.89
N LEU A 77 7.51 -9.02 -10.80
CA LEU A 77 6.77 -9.76 -11.83
C LEU A 77 6.71 -9.04 -13.18
#